data_AF-A0A3E2N8H2-F1
#
_entry.id   AF-A0A3E2N8H2-F1
#
_cell.length_a   1.000
_cell.length_b   1.000
_cell.length_c   1.000
_cell.angle_alpha   90.00
_cell.angle_beta   90.00
_cell.angle_gamma   90.00
#
_symmetry.space_group_name_H-M   'P 1'
#
loop_
_entity.id
_entity.type
_entity.pdbx_description
1 polymer ?
#
loop_
_entity_poly.entity_id
_entity_poly.type
_entity_poly.pdbx_seq_one_letter_code
_entity_poly.pdbx_strand_id
1 'polypeptide(L)'
;MKIYVNEQYEIIGLDKEVVGYKQIFETEQTRSDLFGSLCDACIYGYKYEPQYELLFNEDGSNARDKKTGEFLYKLDEEGNKIFNGYICYPFVDYKTLMLIQKQYEDSQKQVQKLSAQIAYLQMINDVTAEV
;
A
#
# COMPACT_ATOMS: atom_id res chain seq x y z
N MET A 1 8.03 -9.42 1.71
CA MET A 1 6.77 -9.14 0.99
C MET A 1 7.08 -8.59 -0.39
N LYS A 2 6.28 -8.94 -1.40
CA LYS A 2 6.35 -8.34 -2.74
C LYS A 2 5.29 -7.24 -2.89
N ILE A 3 5.69 -6.07 -3.37
CA ILE A 3 4.81 -4.93 -3.63
C ILE A 3 4.77 -4.70 -5.13
N TYR A 4 3.58 -4.82 -5.73
CA TYR A 4 3.35 -4.60 -7.14
C TYR A 4 2.81 -3.18 -7.35
N VAL A 5 3.47 -2.40 -8.20
CA VAL A 5 3.08 -1.01 -8.48
C VAL A 5 2.85 -0.74 -9.96
N ASN A 6 2.06 0.29 -10.26
CA ASN A 6 1.88 0.81 -11.62
C ASN A 6 2.98 1.82 -12.03
N GLU A 7 2.80 2.52 -13.14
CA GLU A 7 3.79 3.50 -13.67
C GLU A 7 3.98 4.71 -12.74
N GLN A 8 2.98 5.02 -11.91
CA GLN A 8 2.98 6.14 -10.97
C GLN A 8 3.40 5.71 -9.55
N TYR A 9 3.95 4.49 -9.41
CA TYR A 9 4.33 3.86 -8.15
C TYR A 9 3.16 3.61 -7.18
N GLU A 10 1.91 3.63 -7.67
CA GLU A 10 0.73 3.33 -6.86
C GLU A 10 0.65 1.83 -6.64
N ILE A 11 0.39 1.42 -5.40
CA ILE A 11 0.30 0.01 -5.02
C ILE A 11 -0.98 -0.57 -5.62
N ILE A 12 -0.84 -1.67 -6.35
CA ILE A 12 -1.97 -2.37 -6.99
C ILE A 12 -2.07 -3.83 -6.57
N GLY A 13 -1.09 -4.32 -5.80
CA GLY A 13 -1.10 -5.68 -5.26
C GLY A 13 0.01 -5.89 -4.24
N LEU A 14 -0.22 -6.80 -3.29
CA LEU A 14 0.76 -7.28 -2.32
C LEU A 14 0.81 -8.81 -2.36
N ASP A 15 2.01 -9.38 -2.46
CA ASP A 15 2.37 -10.82 -2.52
C ASP A 15 1.72 -11.64 -3.65
N LYS A 16 0.46 -11.38 -3.97
CA LYS A 16 -0.28 -11.90 -5.10
C LYS A 16 0.01 -11.07 -6.35
N GLU A 17 0.48 -11.77 -7.39
CA GLU A 17 0.69 -11.17 -8.69
C GLU A 17 -0.62 -10.62 -9.26
N VAL A 18 -0.53 -9.43 -9.86
CA VAL A 18 -1.65 -8.70 -10.45
C VAL A 18 -1.33 -8.36 -11.89
N VAL A 19 -2.30 -8.42 -12.80
CA VAL A 19 -2.04 -8.07 -14.20
C VAL A 19 -1.85 -6.56 -14.33
N GLY A 20 -0.87 -6.14 -15.14
CA GLY A 20 -0.64 -4.72 -15.46
C GLY A 20 0.31 -3.98 -14.52
N TYR A 21 1.00 -4.68 -13.61
CA TYR A 21 2.10 -4.09 -12.84
C TYR A 21 3.26 -3.69 -13.75
N LYS A 22 4.05 -2.73 -13.28
CA LYS A 22 5.20 -2.19 -14.00
C LYS A 22 6.49 -2.45 -13.25
N GLN A 23 6.44 -2.38 -11.93
CA GLN A 23 7.58 -2.68 -11.08
C GLN A 23 7.15 -3.57 -9.90
N ILE A 24 8.10 -4.37 -9.42
CA ILE A 24 7.97 -5.17 -8.21
C ILE A 24 9.08 -4.76 -7.27
N PHE A 25 8.72 -4.46 -6.03
CA PHE A 25 9.67 -4.27 -4.94
C PHE A 25 9.60 -5.45 -3.98
N GLU A 26 10.75 -6.01 -3.67
CA GLU A 26 10.89 -7.03 -2.63
C GLU A 26 11.45 -6.36 -1.38
N THR A 27 10.72 -6.49 -0.27
CA THR A 27 11.09 -5.88 1.02
C THR A 27 11.02 -6.93 2.13
N GLU A 28 11.91 -6.80 3.12
CA GLU A 28 11.88 -7.63 4.34
C GLU A 28 10.73 -7.23 5.29
N GLN A 29 10.17 -6.03 5.13
CA GLN A 29 9.04 -5.57 5.94
C GLN A 29 7.79 -6.42 5.68
N THR A 30 7.06 -6.72 6.75
CA THR A 30 5.79 -7.43 6.64
C THR A 30 4.67 -6.47 6.24
N ARG A 31 3.54 -7.03 5.76
CA ARG A 31 2.31 -6.25 5.52
C ARG A 31 1.89 -5.46 6.75
N SER A 32 2.02 -6.04 7.94
CA SER A 32 1.63 -5.39 9.20
C SER A 32 2.59 -4.28 9.59
N ASP A 33 3.88 -4.39 9.29
CA ASP A 33 4.86 -3.34 9.60
C ASP A 33 4.59 -2.08 8.79
N LEU A 34 4.27 -2.25 7.50
CA LEU A 34 4.03 -1.13 6.58
C LEU A 34 2.61 -0.56 6.67
N PHE A 35 1.60 -1.42 6.82
CA PHE A 35 0.19 -1.05 6.65
C PHE A 35 -0.69 -1.37 7.86
N GLY A 36 -0.14 -2.02 8.90
CA GLY A 36 -0.92 -2.46 10.06
C GLY A 36 -2.13 -3.29 9.66
N SER A 37 -3.30 -2.88 10.17
CA SER A 37 -4.59 -3.54 9.92
C SER A 37 -5.41 -2.92 8.78
N LEU A 38 -4.82 -2.03 7.97
CA LEU A 38 -5.52 -1.46 6.82
C LEU A 38 -5.97 -2.57 5.87
N CYS A 39 -7.17 -2.47 5.33
CA CYS A 39 -7.67 -3.37 4.30
C CYS A 39 -6.98 -3.12 2.96
N ASP A 40 -7.01 -4.09 2.04
CA ASP A 40 -6.29 -3.99 0.76
C ASP A 40 -6.77 -2.78 -0.07
N ALA A 41 -8.06 -2.45 -0.02
CA ALA A 41 -8.59 -1.27 -0.70
C ALA A 41 -7.99 0.04 -0.18
N CYS A 42 -7.67 0.13 1.12
CA CYS A 42 -6.95 1.28 1.66
C CYS A 42 -5.49 1.29 1.21
N ILE A 43 -4.84 0.12 1.18
CA ILE A 43 -3.44 -0.01 0.74
C ILE A 43 -3.26 0.44 -0.71
N TYR A 44 -4.25 0.19 -1.58
CA TYR A 44 -4.19 0.67 -2.97
C TYR A 44 -4.26 2.20 -3.11
N GLY A 45 -4.53 2.93 -2.03
CA GLY A 45 -4.40 4.39 -1.97
C GLY A 45 -3.01 4.88 -1.56
N TYR A 46 -2.01 3.99 -1.51
CA TYR A 46 -0.61 4.29 -1.18
C TYR A 46 0.30 4.16 -2.39
N LYS A 47 1.40 4.90 -2.36
CA LYS A 47 2.54 4.75 -3.26
C LYS A 47 3.71 4.08 -2.55
N TYR A 48 4.50 3.34 -3.32
CA TYR A 48 5.77 2.78 -2.88
C TYR A 48 6.83 3.05 -3.94
N GLU A 49 7.74 3.98 -3.68
CA GLU A 49 8.70 4.47 -4.66
C GLU A 49 10.13 4.59 -4.10
N PRO A 50 11.16 4.40 -4.95
CA PRO A 50 12.54 4.62 -4.55
C PRO A 50 12.79 6.09 -4.21
N GLN A 51 13.52 6.31 -3.14
CA GLN A 51 14.04 7.62 -2.74
C GLN A 51 15.51 7.71 -3.08
N TYR A 52 15.94 8.94 -3.39
CA TYR A 52 17.32 9.24 -3.74
C TYR A 52 17.80 10.42 -2.91
N GLU A 53 19.10 10.51 -2.66
CA GLU A 53 19.66 11.62 -1.88
C GLU A 53 19.48 12.96 -2.59
N LEU A 54 18.82 13.91 -1.92
CA LEU A 54 18.68 15.28 -2.40
C LEU A 54 20.01 16.03 -2.33
N LEU A 55 20.23 16.88 -3.33
CA LEU A 55 21.29 17.87 -3.30
C LEU A 55 20.80 19.10 -2.53
N PHE A 56 21.61 19.61 -1.61
CA PHE A 56 21.32 20.81 -0.84
C PHE A 56 22.24 21.96 -1.25
N ASN A 57 21.71 23.18 -1.19
CA ASN A 57 22.50 24.40 -1.31
C ASN A 57 23.28 24.66 -0.02
N GLU A 58 24.25 25.60 -0.05
CA GLU A 58 25.04 25.98 1.13
C GLU A 58 24.17 26.51 2.29
N ASP A 59 23.01 27.09 1.99
CA ASP A 59 22.04 27.59 2.98
C ASP A 59 21.12 26.50 3.57
N GLY A 60 21.29 25.24 3.14
CA GLY A 60 20.50 24.10 3.58
C GLY A 60 19.16 23.92 2.86
N SER A 61 18.82 24.77 1.89
CA SER A 61 17.64 24.58 1.05
C SER A 61 17.84 23.48 0.00
N ASN A 62 16.76 22.86 -0.47
CA ASN A 62 16.82 21.87 -1.54
C ASN A 62 17.28 22.52 -2.85
N ALA A 63 18.34 22.00 -3.45
CA ALA A 63 18.78 22.43 -4.77
C ALA A 63 17.73 22.04 -5.82
N ARG A 64 17.50 22.95 -6.76
CA ARG A 64 16.51 22.78 -7.83
C ARG A 64 17.07 23.19 -9.18
N ASP A 65 16.63 22.52 -10.23
CA ASP A 65 16.91 22.94 -11.59
C ASP A 65 16.28 24.31 -11.86
N LYS A 66 17.06 25.24 -12.40
CA LYS A 66 16.60 26.64 -12.61
C LYS A 66 15.54 26.79 -13.70
N LYS A 67 15.40 25.82 -14.60
CA LYS A 67 14.45 25.86 -15.72
C LYS A 67 13.17 25.11 -15.38
N THR A 68 13.27 23.91 -14.83
CA THR A 68 12.11 23.04 -14.55
C THR A 68 11.58 23.22 -13.13
N GLY A 69 12.41 23.68 -12.20
CA GLY A 69 12.08 23.76 -10.78
C GLY A 69 12.12 22.40 -10.07
N GLU A 70 12.48 21.32 -10.76
CA GLU A 70 12.58 19.99 -10.18
C GLU A 70 13.74 19.89 -9.18
N PHE A 71 13.64 18.96 -8.24
CA PHE A 71 14.70 18.70 -7.28
C PHE A 71 15.94 18.11 -7.96
N LEU A 72 17.11 18.59 -7.53
CA LEU A 72 18.39 18.00 -7.89
C LEU A 72 18.78 16.95 -6.86
N TYR A 73 19.42 15.90 -7.34
CA TYR A 73 19.86 14.76 -6.55
C TYR A 73 21.38 14.69 -6.56
N LYS A 74 21.96 14.13 -5.50
CA LYS A 74 23.37 13.75 -5.53
C LYS A 74 23.57 12.62 -6.53
N LEU A 75 24.66 12.72 -7.26
CA LEU A 75 25.08 11.72 -8.23
C LEU A 75 26.36 11.04 -7.74
N ASP A 76 26.51 9.77 -8.07
CA ASP A 76 27.76 9.04 -7.91
C ASP A 76 28.79 9.42 -9.00
N GLU A 77 29.94 8.75 -8.99
CA GLU A 77 31.02 8.98 -9.96
C GLU A 77 30.62 8.67 -11.41
N GLU A 78 29.59 7.85 -11.61
CA GLU A 78 29.06 7.44 -12.91
C GLU A 78 27.91 8.34 -13.38
N GLY A 79 27.45 9.27 -12.53
CA GLY A 79 26.34 10.17 -12.83
C GLY A 79 24.96 9.60 -12.48
N ASN A 80 24.88 8.48 -11.76
CA ASN A 80 23.61 7.90 -11.32
C ASN A 80 23.16 8.50 -9.98
N LYS A 81 21.85 8.56 -9.75
CA LYS A 81 21.29 9.02 -8.48
C LYS A 81 21.67 8.06 -7.35
N ILE A 82 22.13 8.60 -6.23
CA ILE A 82 22.44 7.81 -5.03
C ILE A 82 21.13 7.35 -4.38
N PHE A 83 20.90 6.04 -4.35
CA PHE A 83 19.71 5.42 -3.75
C PHE A 83 19.72 5.54 -2.23
N ASN A 84 18.60 5.96 -1.65
CA ASN A 84 18.43 6.22 -0.21
C ASN A 84 17.25 5.42 0.39
N GLY A 85 16.90 4.28 -0.21
CA GLY A 85 15.82 3.42 0.27
C GLY A 85 14.48 3.69 -0.42
N TYR A 86 13.40 3.27 0.23
CA TYR A 86 12.04 3.40 -0.29
C TYR A 86 11.18 4.24 0.65
N ILE A 87 10.21 4.94 0.09
CA ILE A 87 9.17 5.61 0.85
C ILE A 87 7.82 4.98 0.55
N CYS A 88 6.99 4.89 1.58
CA CYS A 88 5.60 4.47 1.48
C CYS A 88 4.70 5.57 2.04
N TYR A 89 3.80 6.12 1.23
CA TYR A 89 2.94 7.23 1.64
C TYR A 89 1.60 7.21 0.93
N PRO A 90 0.52 7.72 1.56
CA PRO A 90 -0.78 7.80 0.92
C PRO A 90 -0.79 8.91 -0.14
N PHE A 91 -1.35 8.60 -1.31
CA PHE A 91 -1.68 9.61 -2.32
C PHE A 91 -3.18 9.94 -2.36
N VAL A 92 -4.00 9.08 -1.75
CA VAL A 92 -5.42 9.31 -1.52
C VAL A 92 -5.61 10.07 -0.20
N ASP A 93 -6.59 10.97 -0.16
CA ASP A 93 -6.92 11.75 1.03
C ASP A 93 -7.24 10.86 2.24
N TYR A 94 -6.74 11.27 3.41
CA TYR A 94 -6.87 10.53 4.65
C TYR A 94 -8.34 10.25 5.02
N LYS A 95 -9.25 11.21 4.84
CA LYS A 95 -10.67 11.00 5.19
C LYS A 95 -11.31 9.95 4.28
N THR A 96 -10.90 9.95 3.01
CA THR A 96 -11.33 8.93 2.04
C THR A 96 -10.83 7.54 2.45
N LEU A 97 -9.55 7.43 2.82
CA LEU A 97 -8.98 6.16 3.30
C LEU A 97 -9.68 5.65 4.56
N MET A 98 -9.97 6.53 5.52
CA MET A 98 -10.70 6.15 6.74
C MET A 98 -12.15 5.73 6.47
N LEU A 99 -12.80 6.37 5.50
CA LEU A 99 -14.14 5.96 5.08
C LEU A 99 -14.14 4.54 4.48
N ILE A 100 -13.17 4.25 3.60
CA ILE A 100 -13.00 2.92 3.00
C ILE A 100 -12.74 1.88 4.09
N GLN A 101 -11.82 2.17 5.03
CA GLN A 101 -11.50 1.27 6.13
C GLN A 101 -12.74 0.97 6.99
N LYS A 102 -13.49 2.01 7.36
CA LYS A 102 -14.72 1.85 8.14
C LYS A 102 -15.76 0.99 7.42
N GLN A 103 -15.97 1.23 6.12
CA GLN A 103 -16.90 0.44 5.31
C GLN A 103 -16.49 -1.03 5.24
N TYR A 104 -15.19 -1.30 5.09
CA TYR A 104 -14.66 -2.64 5.12
C TYR A 104 -14.93 -3.33 6.47
N GLU A 105 -14.62 -2.66 7.59
CA GLU A 105 -14.84 -3.22 8.93
C GLU A 105 -16.33 -3.49 9.22
N ASP A 106 -17.22 -2.58 8.82
CA ASP A 106 -18.66 -2.76 8.97
C ASP A 106 -19.18 -3.92 8.11
N SER A 107 -18.64 -4.07 6.89
CA SER A 107 -18.93 -5.23 6.03
C SER A 107 -18.46 -6.55 6.66
N GLN A 108 -17.25 -6.59 7.23
CA GLN A 108 -16.73 -7.78 7.91
C GLN A 108 -17.63 -8.20 9.09
N LYS A 109 -18.12 -7.24 9.89
CA LYS A 109 -19.07 -7.54 10.99
C LYS A 109 -20.38 -8.15 10.48
N GLN A 110 -20.90 -7.66 9.35
CA GLN A 110 -22.12 -8.20 8.74
C GLN A 110 -21.91 -9.63 8.23
N VAL A 111 -20.79 -9.88 7.56
CA VAL A 111 -20.42 -11.22 7.06
C VAL A 111 -20.26 -12.21 8.21
N GLN A 112 -19.61 -11.81 9.30
CA GLN A 112 -19.47 -12.67 10.49
C GLN A 112 -20.82 -13.02 11.10
N LYS A 113 -21.72 -12.04 11.25
CA LYS A 113 -23.07 -12.28 11.79
C LYS A 113 -23.86 -13.26 10.91
N LEU A 114 -23.84 -13.06 9.60
CA LEU A 114 -24.52 -13.94 8.64
C LEU A 114 -23.93 -15.36 8.66
N SER A 115 -22.61 -15.48 8.70
CA SER A 115 -21.92 -16.78 8.74
C SER A 115 -22.29 -17.57 10.01
N ALA A 116 -22.38 -16.90 11.16
CA ALA A 116 -22.83 -17.51 12.40
C ALA A 116 -24.30 -17.98 12.34
N GLN A 117 -25.18 -17.20 11.72
CA GLN A 117 -26.58 -17.58 11.52
C GLN A 117 -26.72 -18.79 10.59
N ILE A 118 -25.95 -18.83 9.50
CA ILE A 118 -25.93 -19.97 8.57
C ILE A 118 -25.46 -21.24 9.28
N ALA A 119 -24.36 -21.16 10.02
CA ALA A 119 -23.82 -22.30 10.77
C ALA A 119 -24.84 -22.85 11.78
N TYR A 120 -25.55 -21.96 12.50
CA TYR A 120 -26.60 -22.37 13.44
C TYR A 120 -27.76 -23.11 12.74
N LEU A 121 -28.23 -22.59 11.60
CA LEU A 121 -29.30 -23.22 10.84
C LEU A 121 -28.89 -24.59 10.27
N GLN A 122 -27.64 -24.74 9.83
CA GLN A 122 -27.09 -26.03 9.38
C GLN A 122 -27.10 -27.06 10.51
N MET A 123 -26.63 -26.68 11.71
CA MET A 123 -26.64 -27.57 12.87
C MET A 123 -28.05 -28.03 13.24
N ILE A 124 -29.06 -27.16 13.13
CA ILE A 124 -30.46 -27.56 13.38
C ILE A 124 -30.95 -28.53 12.31
N ASN A 125 -30.69 -28.23 11.03
CA ASN A 125 -31.16 -29.07 9.94
C ASN A 125 -30.54 -30.47 9.97
N ASP A 126 -29.24 -30.57 10.27
CA ASP A 126 -28.55 -31.86 10.39
C ASP A 126 -29.13 -32.68 11.56
N VAL A 127 -29.42 -32.04 12.70
CA VAL A 127 -30.10 -32.69 13.83
C VAL A 127 -31.52 -33.16 13.48
N THR A 128 -32.26 -32.42 12.64
CA THR A 128 -33.60 -32.85 12.21
C THR A 128 -33.60 -33.93 11.12
N ALA A 129 -32.49 -34.11 10.38
CA ALA A 129 -32.37 -35.12 9.35
C ALA A 129 -31.96 -36.51 9.90
N GLU A 130 -31.44 -36.57 11.13
CA GLU A 130 -31.03 -37.81 11.81
C GLU A 130 -32.13 -38.43 12.70
N VAL A 131 -33.35 -37.85 12.72
CA VAL A 131 -34.50 -38.30 13.55
C VAL A 131 -35.58 -38.95 12.70
#